data_AF-A0A3B8T2T0-F1
#
_entry.id   AF-A0A3B8T2T0-F1
#
_cell.length_a   1.000
_cell.length_b   1.000
_cell.length_c   1.000
_cell.angle_alpha   90.00
_cell.angle_beta   90.00
_cell.angle_gamma   90.00
#
_symmetry.space_group_name_H-M   'P 1'
#
loop_
_entity.id
_entity.type
_entity.pdbx_description
1 polymer ?
#
loop_
_entity_poly.entity_id
_entity_poly.type
_entity_poly.pdbx_seq_one_letter_code
_entity_poly.pdbx_strand_id
1 'polypeptide(L)'
;MFKLVFFAFLCCLAGPANAAQMGTLDLTYTLPGVIVLTIFVIAYVFVIGEEFLHIRKSKPMLLAAGIIWIVLGWIYTNHGIPIEAEEAFNHNLLEYAQLLLFLLVAMT
;
A
#
# COMPACT_ATOMS: atom_id res chain seq x y z
N MET A 1 -6.10 -28.56 16.53
CA MET A 1 -5.09 -27.94 17.43
C MET A 1 -3.86 -27.42 16.70
N PHE A 2 -3.17 -28.21 15.87
CA PHE A 2 -1.91 -27.79 15.21
C PHE A 2 -2.03 -26.50 14.36
N LYS A 3 -3.12 -26.32 13.61
CA LYS A 3 -3.37 -25.09 12.81
C LYS A 3 -3.49 -23.82 13.66
N LEU A 4 -3.99 -23.94 14.90
CA LEU A 4 -4.26 -22.81 15.78
C LEU A 4 -2.98 -22.34 16.49
N VAL A 5 -2.12 -23.29 16.86
CA VAL A 5 -0.76 -23.02 17.36
C VAL A 5 0.11 -22.42 16.26
N PHE A 6 0.01 -22.93 15.03
CA PHE A 6 0.74 -22.39 13.88
C PHE A 6 0.29 -20.96 13.53
N PHE A 7 -1.01 -20.66 13.57
CA PHE A 7 -1.54 -19.31 13.35
C PHE A 7 -1.13 -18.33 14.46
N ALA A 8 -1.17 -18.76 15.73
CA ALA A 8 -0.70 -17.96 16.87
C ALA A 8 0.81 -17.69 16.79
N PHE A 9 1.60 -18.66 16.35
CA PHE A 9 3.03 -18.51 16.11
C PHE A 9 3.33 -17.53 14.97
N LEU A 10 2.55 -17.57 13.87
CA LEU A 10 2.61 -16.61 12.77
C LEU A 10 2.26 -15.18 13.22
N CYS A 11 1.30 -15.03 14.13
CA CYS A 11 0.95 -13.74 14.72
C CYS A 11 2.04 -13.19 15.66
N CYS A 12 2.75 -14.05 16.40
CA CYS A 12 3.91 -13.64 17.21
C CYS A 12 5.15 -13.28 16.38
N LEU A 13 5.25 -13.77 15.14
CA LEU A 13 6.29 -13.42 14.18
C LEU A 13 5.96 -12.18 13.34
N ALA A 14 4.75 -11.62 13.48
CA ALA A 14 4.41 -10.32 12.93
C ALA A 14 5.14 -9.22 13.71
N GLY A 15 6.43 -9.04 13.41
CA GLY A 15 7.17 -7.83 13.78
C GLY A 15 6.51 -6.59 13.18
N PRO A 16 6.86 -5.38 13.66
CA PRO A 16 6.33 -4.15 13.08
C PRO A 16 6.57 -4.19 11.57
N ALA A 17 5.49 -4.12 10.80
CA ALA A 17 5.60 -3.92 9.37
C ALA A 17 6.39 -2.63 9.18
N ASN A 18 7.58 -2.71 8.60
CA ASN A 18 8.33 -1.54 8.16
C ASN A 18 7.54 -0.90 7.02
N ALA A 19 6.49 -0.17 7.37
CA ALA A 19 5.83 0.76 6.46
C ALA A 19 6.85 1.85 6.13
N ALA A 20 6.93 2.26 4.86
CA ALA A 20 7.70 3.42 4.46
C ALA A 20 7.35 4.58 5.39
N GLN A 21 8.30 5.00 6.22
CA GLN A 21 8.05 5.85 7.36
C GLN A 21 7.86 7.30 6.87
N MET A 22 6.61 7.66 6.58
CA MET A 22 6.22 8.99 6.14
C MET A 22 6.02 9.88 7.38
N GLY A 23 7.13 10.33 7.97
CA GLY A 23 7.12 11.26 9.10
C GLY A 23 6.45 10.74 10.38
N THR A 24 6.57 11.50 11.47
CA THR A 24 6.00 11.18 12.79
C THR A 24 4.48 11.46 12.87
N LEU A 25 3.72 11.17 11.81
CA LEU A 25 2.26 11.26 11.83
C LEU A 25 1.66 9.86 12.04
N ASP A 26 1.23 9.58 13.27
CA ASP A 26 0.57 8.31 13.58
C ASP A 26 -0.89 8.33 13.11
N LEU A 27 -1.13 7.74 11.94
CA LEU A 27 -2.47 7.56 11.37
C LEU A 27 -3.09 6.19 11.71
N THR A 28 -2.43 5.36 12.51
CA THR A 28 -2.81 3.96 12.77
C THR A 28 -4.23 3.82 13.33
N TYR A 29 -4.62 4.70 14.25
CA TYR A 29 -5.93 4.67 14.90
C TYR A 29 -6.85 5.82 14.47
N THR A 30 -6.61 6.37 13.27
CA THR A 30 -7.36 7.53 12.78
C THR A 30 -8.38 7.13 11.72
N LEU A 31 -9.49 7.87 11.64
CA LEU A 31 -10.52 7.69 10.61
C LEU A 31 -9.95 7.64 9.18
N PRO A 32 -9.01 8.53 8.78
CA PRO A 32 -8.43 8.48 7.44
C PRO A 32 -7.60 7.20 7.20
N GLY A 33 -6.86 6.72 8.20
CA GLY A 33 -6.11 5.47 8.11
C GLY A 33 -7.03 4.26 7.90
N VAL A 34 -8.16 4.20 8.60
CA VAL A 34 -9.17 3.15 8.42
C VAL A 34 -9.81 3.20 7.04
N ILE A 35 -10.06 4.40 6.49
CA ILE A 35 -10.59 4.57 5.12
C ILE A 35 -9.60 4.03 4.08
N VAL A 36 -8.33 4.40 4.18
CA VAL A 36 -7.27 3.91 3.28
C VAL A 36 -7.15 2.39 3.33
N LEU A 37 -7.16 1.81 4.53
CA LEU A 37 -7.11 0.36 4.72
C LEU A 37 -8.35 -0.32 4.11
N THR A 38 -9.53 0.27 4.28
CA THR A 38 -10.78 -0.27 3.72
C THR A 38 -10.74 -0.28 2.19
N ILE A 39 -10.25 0.79 1.57
CA ILE A 39 -10.05 0.87 0.11
C ILE A 39 -9.09 -0.22 -0.37
N PHE A 40 -7.99 -0.42 0.35
CA PHE A 40 -7.02 -1.47 0.04
C PHE A 40 -7.64 -2.88 0.11
N VAL A 41 -8.41 -3.17 1.17
CA VAL A 41 -9.11 -4.47 1.32
C VAL A 41 -10.10 -4.68 0.18
N ILE A 42 -10.91 -3.67 -0.16
CA ILE A 42 -11.86 -3.74 -1.28
C ILE A 42 -11.10 -4.02 -2.58
N ALA A 43 -10.03 -3.29 -2.86
CA ALA A 43 -9.21 -3.49 -4.05
C ALA A 43 -8.63 -4.91 -4.12
N TYR A 44 -8.17 -5.44 -2.99
CA TYR A 44 -7.66 -6.80 -2.90
C TYR A 44 -8.75 -7.85 -3.19
N VAL A 45 -9.96 -7.64 -2.69
CA VAL A 45 -11.12 -8.47 -3.04
C VAL A 45 -11.41 -8.41 -4.55
N PHE A 46 -11.34 -7.24 -5.18
CA PHE A 46 -11.48 -7.10 -6.64
C PHE A 46 -10.36 -7.81 -7.42
N VAL A 47 -9.13 -7.83 -6.89
CA VAL A 47 -7.99 -8.53 -7.51
C VAL A 47 -8.19 -10.05 -7.47
N ILE A 48 -8.73 -10.59 -6.37
CA ILE A 48 -9.05 -12.02 -6.25
C ILE A 48 -10.30 -12.37 -7.05
N GLY A 49 -11.33 -11.52 -7.01
CA GLY A 49 -12.60 -11.69 -7.74
C GLY A 49 -12.46 -11.55 -9.26
N GLU A 50 -11.26 -11.34 -9.78
CA GLU A 50 -10.97 -11.26 -11.21
C GLU A 50 -11.47 -12.47 -12.00
N GLU A 51 -11.44 -13.68 -11.40
CA GLU A 51 -11.96 -14.91 -12.01
C GLU A 51 -13.43 -14.81 -12.41
N PHE A 52 -14.21 -13.93 -11.75
CA PHE A 52 -15.63 -13.72 -12.03
C PHE A 52 -15.88 -12.46 -12.88
N LEU A 53 -14.98 -11.47 -12.86
CA LEU A 53 -15.20 -10.16 -13.48
C LEU A 53 -14.41 -9.93 -14.78
N HIS A 54 -13.50 -10.83 -15.19
CA HIS A 54 -12.72 -10.73 -16.44
C HIS A 54 -11.92 -9.41 -16.61
N ILE A 55 -11.68 -8.68 -15.52
CA ILE A 55 -10.93 -7.43 -15.52
C ILE A 55 -9.46 -7.75 -15.23
N ARG A 56 -8.53 -7.34 -16.10
CA ARG A 56 -7.08 -7.46 -15.85
C ARG A 56 -6.73 -6.95 -14.45
N LYS A 57 -6.15 -7.83 -13.61
CA LYS A 57 -5.80 -7.58 -12.19
C LYS A 57 -5.04 -6.26 -11.95
N SER A 58 -4.28 -5.79 -12.94
CA SER A 58 -3.56 -4.52 -12.87
C SER A 58 -4.46 -3.28 -12.80
N LYS A 59 -5.66 -3.30 -13.41
CA LYS A 59 -6.57 -2.15 -13.46
C LYS A 59 -7.17 -1.79 -12.08
N PRO A 60 -7.81 -2.72 -11.33
CA PRO A 60 -8.36 -2.40 -10.02
C PRO A 60 -7.26 -2.02 -9.02
N MET A 61 -6.10 -2.67 -9.10
CA MET A 61 -4.98 -2.37 -8.21
C MET A 61 -4.43 -0.95 -8.46
N LEU A 62 -4.21 -0.57 -9.71
CA LEU A 62 -3.68 0.75 -10.06
C LEU A 62 -4.65 1.88 -9.70
N LEU A 63 -5.96 1.67 -9.89
CA LEU A 63 -6.98 2.62 -9.47
C LEU A 63 -6.97 2.82 -7.95
N ALA A 64 -6.95 1.74 -7.19
CA ALA A 64 -6.92 1.80 -5.73
C ALA A 64 -5.65 2.50 -5.21
N ALA A 65 -4.49 2.18 -5.78
CA ALA A 65 -3.23 2.85 -5.44
C ALA A 65 -3.30 4.36 -5.67
N GLY A 66 -3.85 4.80 -6.80
CA GLY A 66 -4.03 6.22 -7.10
C GLY A 66 -4.94 6.92 -6.09
N ILE A 67 -6.08 6.30 -5.74
CA ILE A 67 -7.01 6.85 -4.73
C ILE A 67 -6.33 6.96 -3.36
N ILE A 68 -5.59 5.93 -2.94
CA ILE A 68 -4.87 5.93 -1.66
C ILE A 68 -3.84 7.07 -1.61
N TRP A 69 -3.05 7.25 -2.67
CA TRP A 69 -2.07 8.33 -2.75
C TRP A 69 -2.70 9.73 -2.72
N ILE A 70 -3.85 9.93 -3.38
CA ILE A 70 -4.60 11.19 -3.31
C ILE A 70 -5.08 11.47 -1.88
N VAL A 71 -5.64 10.46 -1.21
CA VAL A 71 -6.11 10.58 0.18
C VAL A 71 -4.95 10.90 1.11
N LEU A 72 -3.82 10.22 0.97
CA LEU A 72 -2.61 10.49 1.77
C LEU A 72 -2.06 11.90 1.54
N GLY A 73 -1.92 12.33 0.27
CA GLY A 73 -1.47 13.69 -0.05
C GLY A 73 -2.36 14.76 0.58
N TRP A 74 -3.68 14.56 0.56
CA TRP A 74 -4.61 15.48 1.20
C TRP A 74 -4.46 15.48 2.74
N ILE A 75 -4.38 14.32 3.39
CA ILE A 75 -4.21 14.22 4.85
C ILE A 75 -2.93 14.93 5.29
N TYR A 76 -1.80 14.67 4.64
CA TYR A 76 -0.51 15.26 5.00
C TYR A 76 -0.45 16.77 4.73
N THR A 77 -1.10 17.24 3.66
CA THR A 77 -1.26 18.68 3.40
C THR A 77 -2.09 19.36 4.49
N ASN A 78 -3.18 18.73 4.95
CA ASN A 78 -4.00 19.27 6.05
C ASN A 78 -3.26 19.32 7.39
N HIS A 79 -2.31 18.39 7.63
CA HIS A 79 -1.51 18.36 8.85
C HIS A 79 -0.28 19.31 8.79
N GLY A 80 -0.13 20.09 7.71
CA GLY A 80 0.96 21.06 7.57
C GLY A 80 2.32 20.45 7.21
N ILE A 81 2.35 19.17 6.80
CA ILE A 81 3.57 18.43 6.45
C ILE A 81 3.52 17.87 5.01
N PRO A 82 3.24 18.69 3.98
CA PRO A 82 3.08 18.21 2.61
C PRO A 82 4.38 17.63 2.01
N ILE A 83 5.55 18.14 2.44
CA ILE A 83 6.86 17.75 1.91
C ILE A 83 7.17 16.27 2.20
N GLU A 84 6.80 15.76 3.37
CA GLU A 84 7.08 14.37 3.74
C GLU A 84 6.29 13.38 2.88
N ALA A 85 5.06 13.73 2.51
CA ALA A 85 4.25 12.91 1.60
C ALA A 85 4.79 12.93 0.17
N GLU A 86 5.27 14.08 -0.29
CA GLU A 86 5.90 14.22 -1.61
C GLU A 86 7.22 13.43 -1.69
N GLU A 87 8.09 13.55 -0.68
CA GLU A 87 9.36 12.83 -0.64
C GLU A 87 9.14 11.32 -0.62
N ALA A 88 8.21 10.83 0.19
CA ALA A 88 7.86 9.42 0.24
C ALA A 88 7.26 8.91 -1.08
N PHE A 89 6.40 9.70 -1.74
CA PHE A 89 5.88 9.35 -3.07
C PHE A 89 6.99 9.24 -4.11
N ASN A 90 7.84 10.28 -4.19
CA ASN A 90 8.95 10.33 -5.14
C ASN A 90 9.94 9.19 -4.90
N HIS A 91 10.26 8.88 -3.65
CA HIS A 91 11.14 7.77 -3.31
C HIS A 91 10.61 6.43 -3.85
N ASN A 92 9.34 6.12 -3.57
CA ASN A 92 8.70 4.90 -4.08
C ASN A 92 8.67 4.87 -5.61
N LEU A 93 8.27 5.98 -6.23
CA LEU A 93 8.19 6.06 -7.70
C LEU A 93 9.55 5.85 -8.35
N LEU A 94 10.60 6.48 -7.82
CA LEU A 94 11.97 6.33 -8.32
C LEU A 94 12.50 4.91 -8.11
N GLU A 95 12.21 4.27 -6.97
CA GLU A 95 12.59 2.88 -6.73
C GLU A 95 11.90 1.93 -7.74
N TYR A 96 10.59 2.08 -7.94
CA TYR A 96 9.86 1.31 -8.95
C TYR A 96 10.37 1.60 -10.37
N ALA A 97 10.69 2.84 -10.69
CA ALA A 97 11.26 3.21 -11.98
C ALA A 97 12.65 2.59 -12.17
N GLN A 98 13.50 2.56 -11.14
CA GLN A 98 14.80 1.92 -11.17
C GLN A 98 14.68 0.41 -11.38
N LEU A 99 13.78 -0.26 -10.67
CA LEU A 99 13.50 -1.69 -10.85
C LEU A 99 12.95 -1.98 -12.25
N LEU A 100 12.07 -1.12 -12.76
CA LEU A 100 11.55 -1.23 -14.13
C LEU A 100 12.67 -1.09 -15.15
N LEU A 101 13.51 -0.06 -15.05
CA LEU A 101 14.64 0.17 -15.97
C LEU A 101 15.67 -0.97 -15.90
N PHE A 102 15.95 -1.48 -14.70
CA PHE A 102 16.79 -2.65 -14.51
C PHE A 102 16.22 -3.89 -15.19
N LEU A 103 14.92 -4.19 -14.98
CA LEU A 103 14.24 -5.32 -15.62
C LEU A 103 14.14 -5.14 -17.14
N LEU A 104 13.96 -3.91 -17.61
CA LEU A 104 13.91 -3.58 -19.03
C LEU A 104 15.22 -3.91 -19.72
N VAL A 105 16.37 -3.61 -19.10
CA VAL A 105 17.68 -3.99 -19.64
C VAL A 105 18.00 -5.47 -19.41
N ALA A 106 17.55 -6.05 -18.29
CA ALA A 106 17.89 -7.44 -17.95
C ALA A 106 17.12 -8.50 -18.75
N MET A 107 15.92 -8.17 -19.24
CA MET A 107 15.07 -9.08 -20.02
C MET A 107 15.05 -8.81 -21.54
N THR A 108 15.82 -7.81 -22.01
CA THR A 108 16.10 -7.55 -23.43
C THR A 108 17.48 -8.04 -23.80
#